data_AF-A0A2K4G160-F1
#
_entry.id   AF-A0A2K4G160-F1
#
_cell.length_a   1.000
_cell.length_b   1.000
_cell.length_c   1.000
_cell.angle_alpha   90.00
_cell.angle_beta   90.00
_cell.angle_gamma   90.00
#
_symmetry.space_group_name_H-M   'P 1'
#
loop_
_entity.id
_entity.type
_entity.pdbx_description
1 polymer ?
#
loop_
_entity_poly.entity_id
_entity_poly.type
_entity_poly.pdbx_seq_one_letter_code
_entity_poly.pdbx_strand_id
1 'polypeptide(L)'
;MLKRISARLDVDPVALLAMASSYERQESLAEFLAHLQGEMKKLEALGVLSGLPSHFEGGNLITAKAGKRPIPNEKIQAVLACKAEGMTQKQTSMKLGMAASTVHKIWHSDF
;
A
#
# COMPACT_ATOMS: atom_id res chain seq x y z
N MET A 1 -9.25 -14.19 -20.02
CA MET A 1 -8.82 -15.04 -21.15
C MET A 1 -7.88 -16.16 -20.69
N LEU A 2 -6.76 -15.84 -20.03
CA LEU A 2 -5.77 -16.82 -19.58
C LEU A 2 -6.34 -17.94 -18.68
N LYS A 3 -7.17 -17.61 -17.68
CA LYS A 3 -7.84 -18.59 -16.80
C LYS A 3 -8.67 -19.64 -17.57
N ARG A 4 -9.26 -19.26 -18.71
CA ARG A 4 -10.08 -20.17 -19.54
C ARG A 4 -9.19 -21.11 -20.36
N ILE A 5 -8.04 -20.62 -20.81
CA ILE A 5 -7.05 -21.42 -21.55
C ILE A 5 -6.40 -22.41 -20.59
N SER A 6 -5.95 -21.95 -19.43
CA SER A 6 -5.31 -22.81 -18.42
C SER A 6 -6.24 -23.93 -17.93
N ALA A 7 -7.53 -23.63 -17.73
CA ALA A 7 -8.53 -24.63 -17.34
C ALA A 7 -8.74 -25.72 -18.40
N ARG A 8 -8.59 -25.42 -19.70
CA ARG A 8 -8.70 -26.43 -20.76
C ARG A 8 -7.43 -27.26 -20.92
N LEU A 9 -6.28 -26.68 -20.58
CA LEU A 9 -4.98 -27.35 -20.62
C LEU A 9 -4.68 -28.11 -19.31
N ASP A 10 -5.56 -28.00 -18.31
CA ASP A 10 -5.38 -28.54 -16.96
C ASP A 10 -4.06 -28.12 -16.30
N VAL A 11 -3.74 -26.84 -16.43
CA VAL A 11 -2.54 -26.24 -15.83
C VAL A 11 -2.89 -25.01 -15.01
N ASP A 12 -2.00 -24.67 -14.07
CA ASP A 12 -2.11 -23.43 -13.32
C ASP A 12 -1.90 -22.21 -14.25
N PRO A 13 -2.79 -21.20 -14.23
CA PRO A 13 -2.68 -20.02 -15.10
C PRO A 13 -1.43 -19.18 -14.83
N VAL A 14 -0.92 -19.15 -13.59
CA VAL A 14 0.31 -18.43 -13.24
C VAL A 14 1.53 -19.18 -13.76
N ALA A 15 1.54 -20.51 -13.68
CA ALA A 15 2.58 -21.32 -14.30
C ALA A 15 2.63 -21.11 -15.83
N LEU A 16 1.46 -21.07 -16.48
CA LEU A 16 1.37 -20.77 -17.91
C LEU A 16 1.86 -19.35 -18.26
N LEU A 17 1.54 -18.37 -17.42
CA LEU A 17 2.04 -17.01 -17.56
C LEU A 17 3.55 -16.95 -17.42
N ALA A 18 4.12 -17.65 -16.44
CA ALA A 18 5.55 -17.67 -16.20
C ALA A 18 6.32 -18.28 -17.38
N MET A 19 5.80 -19.38 -17.94
CA MET A 19 6.33 -20.00 -19.16
C MET A 19 6.28 -19.06 -20.37
N ALA A 20 5.17 -18.35 -20.55
CA ALA A 20 5.03 -17.39 -21.65
C ALA A 20 6.01 -16.21 -21.50
N SER A 21 6.15 -15.68 -20.28
CA SER A 21 7.06 -14.58 -19.99
C SER A 21 8.53 -14.96 -20.11
N SER A 22 8.93 -16.17 -19.70
CA SER A 22 10.30 -16.64 -19.91
C SER A 22 10.62 -16.79 -21.39
N TYR A 23 9.68 -17.32 -22.18
CA TYR A 23 9.82 -17.43 -23.64
C TYR A 23 9.95 -16.05 -24.31
N GLU A 24 9.11 -15.08 -23.95
CA GLU A 24 9.18 -13.72 -24.49
C GLU A 24 10.53 -13.05 -24.19
N ARG A 25 11.09 -13.28 -23.00
CA ARG A 25 12.38 -12.73 -22.57
C ARG A 25 13.59 -13.49 -23.10
N GLN A 26 13.39 -14.61 -23.79
CA GLN A 26 14.46 -15.53 -24.21
C GLN A 26 15.33 -15.99 -23.02
N GLU A 27 14.74 -16.09 -21.84
CA GLU A 27 15.38 -16.56 -20.61
C GLU A 27 15.04 -18.04 -20.38
N SER A 28 15.95 -18.78 -19.74
CA SER A 28 15.57 -20.09 -19.23
C SER A 28 14.50 -19.94 -18.14
N LEU A 29 13.66 -20.96 -17.98
CA LEU A 29 12.64 -20.95 -16.91
C LEU A 29 13.28 -20.77 -15.53
N ALA A 30 14.46 -21.34 -15.29
CA ALA A 30 15.18 -21.23 -14.03
C ALA A 30 15.62 -19.77 -13.74
N GLU A 31 16.16 -19.08 -14.75
CA GLU A 31 16.54 -17.66 -14.63
C GLU A 31 15.32 -16.78 -14.38
N PHE A 32 14.24 -17.02 -15.11
CA PHE A 32 13.00 -16.27 -14.95
C PHE A 32 12.37 -16.48 -13.56
N LEU A 33 12.36 -17.71 -13.04
CA LEU A 33 11.88 -17.99 -11.68
C LEU A 33 12.75 -17.32 -10.61
N ALA A 34 14.08 -17.30 -10.79
CA ALA A 34 14.99 -16.58 -9.90
C ALA A 34 14.71 -15.07 -9.91
N HIS A 35 14.47 -14.49 -11.09
CA HIS A 35 14.05 -13.10 -11.25
C HIS A 35 12.72 -12.82 -10.53
N LEU A 36 11.69 -13.66 -10.74
CA LEU A 36 10.41 -13.54 -10.05
C LEU A 36 10.55 -13.60 -8.53
N GLN A 37 11.43 -14.45 -8.01
CA GLN A 37 11.70 -14.52 -6.57
C GLN A 37 12.29 -13.21 -6.05
N GLY A 38 13.15 -12.54 -6.82
CA GLY A 38 13.63 -11.20 -6.52
C GLY A 38 12.51 -10.15 -6.49
N GLU A 39 11.61 -10.17 -7.48
CA GLU A 39 10.45 -9.27 -7.53
C GLU A 39 9.48 -9.50 -6.36
N MET A 40 9.22 -10.76 -5.99
CA MET A 40 8.39 -11.09 -4.84
C MET A 40 8.97 -10.53 -3.53
N LYS A 41 10.29 -10.62 -3.33
CA LYS A 41 10.96 -9.99 -2.18
C LYS A 41 10.81 -8.47 -2.15
N LYS A 42 10.84 -7.81 -3.32
CA LYS A 42 10.58 -6.36 -3.39
C LYS A 42 9.15 -6.04 -2.96
N LEU A 43 8.17 -6.82 -3.42
CA LEU A 43 6.76 -6.66 -3.03
C LEU A 43 6.54 -6.92 -1.53
N GLU A 44 7.22 -7.92 -0.96
CA GLU A 44 7.21 -8.18 0.48
C GLU A 44 7.83 -7.01 1.27
N ALA A 45 8.98 -6.48 0.82
CA ALA A 45 9.63 -5.33 1.45
C ALA A 45 8.79 -4.05 1.38
N LEU A 46 7.97 -3.90 0.33
CA LEU A 46 6.97 -2.84 0.21
C LEU A 46 5.74 -3.06 1.12
N GLY A 47 5.67 -4.20 1.81
CA GLY A 47 4.55 -4.53 2.68
C GLY A 47 3.26 -4.82 1.94
N VAL A 48 3.32 -5.26 0.67
CA VAL A 48 2.10 -5.47 -0.14
C VAL A 48 1.19 -6.51 0.50
N LEU A 49 1.75 -7.64 0.95
CA LEU A 49 0.97 -8.71 1.58
C LEU A 49 0.56 -8.35 3.02
N SER A 50 1.43 -7.69 3.79
CA SER A 50 1.11 -7.29 5.16
C SER A 50 0.11 -6.13 5.24
N GLY A 51 0.11 -5.25 4.24
CA GLY A 51 -0.84 -4.15 4.10
C GLY A 51 -2.19 -4.58 3.53
N LEU A 52 -2.25 -5.71 2.82
CA LEU A 52 -3.46 -6.18 2.13
C LEU A 52 -4.69 -6.24 3.05
N PRO A 53 -4.63 -6.84 4.27
CA PRO A 53 -5.77 -6.91 5.17
C PRO A 53 -6.36 -5.55 5.54
N SER A 54 -5.53 -4.50 5.64
CA SER A 54 -5.98 -3.15 5.98
C SER A 54 -6.85 -2.49 4.90
N HIS A 55 -6.87 -3.08 3.70
CA HIS A 55 -7.71 -2.64 2.59
C HIS A 55 -9.05 -3.38 2.52
N PHE A 56 -9.36 -4.27 3.48
CA PHE A 56 -10.62 -5.02 3.52
C PHE A 56 -11.33 -4.87 4.87
N GLU A 57 -12.64 -4.66 4.85
CA GLU A 57 -13.51 -4.67 6.02
C GLU A 57 -14.70 -5.60 5.72
N GLY A 58 -14.95 -6.58 6.60
CA GLY A 58 -16.03 -7.56 6.40
C GLY A 58 -15.92 -8.38 5.10
N GLY A 59 -14.70 -8.58 4.57
CA GLY A 59 -14.45 -9.28 3.31
C GLY A 59 -14.64 -8.43 2.05
N ASN A 60 -15.01 -7.15 2.19
CA ASN A 60 -15.14 -6.22 1.08
C ASN A 60 -13.96 -5.24 1.04
N LEU A 61 -13.53 -4.87 -0.17
CA LEU A 61 -12.53 -3.82 -0.37
C LEU A 61 -13.05 -2.49 0.19
N ILE A 62 -12.28 -1.88 1.08
CA ILE A 62 -12.57 -0.54 1.59
C ILE A 62 -12.24 0.44 0.46
N THR A 63 -13.26 1.09 -0.09
CA THR A 63 -13.03 2.18 -1.03
C THR A 63 -12.31 3.32 -0.32
N ALA A 64 -11.16 3.76 -0.85
CA ALA A 64 -10.55 5.01 -0.41
C ALA A 64 -11.60 6.13 -0.49
N LYS A 65 -11.83 6.85 0.62
CA LYS A 65 -12.82 7.94 0.66
C LYS A 65 -12.57 8.91 -0.50
N ALA A 66 -13.52 8.98 -1.43
CA ALA A 66 -13.42 9.86 -2.58
C ALA A 66 -13.25 11.32 -2.12
N GLY A 67 -12.28 12.03 -2.71
CA GLY A 67 -12.20 13.50 -2.66
C GLY A 67 -11.29 14.15 -1.62
N LYS A 68 -10.61 13.42 -0.71
CA LYS A 68 -9.61 14.03 0.18
C LYS A 68 -8.31 13.23 0.17
N ARG A 69 -7.20 13.90 -0.21
CA ARG A 69 -5.86 13.34 0.01
C ARG A 69 -5.74 12.98 1.50
N PRO A 70 -5.39 11.72 1.83
CA PRO A 70 -5.12 11.34 3.22
C PRO A 70 -4.06 12.27 3.79
N ILE A 71 -4.30 12.78 5.01
CA ILE A 71 -3.23 13.46 5.75
C ILE A 71 -2.23 12.37 6.12
N PRO A 72 -0.93 12.51 5.81
CA PRO A 72 0.07 11.51 6.16
C PRO A 72 0.04 11.21 7.66
N ASN A 73 0.10 9.93 8.04
CA ASN A 73 -0.02 9.51 9.44
C ASN A 73 1.05 10.16 10.34
N GLU A 74 2.27 10.34 9.83
CA GLU A 74 3.34 11.07 10.51
C GLU A 74 2.93 12.47 10.97
N LYS A 75 2.15 13.19 10.13
CA LYS A 75 1.66 14.52 10.48
C LYS A 75 0.58 14.48 11.55
N ILE A 76 -0.26 13.44 11.52
CA ILE A 76 -1.29 13.22 12.53
C ILE A 76 -0.61 12.97 13.88
N GLN A 77 0.34 12.03 13.93
CA GLN A 77 1.08 11.68 15.14
C GLN A 77 1.87 12.87 15.70
N ALA A 78 2.55 13.65 14.86
CA ALA A 78 3.30 14.82 15.31
C ALA A 78 2.40 15.89 15.98
N VAL A 79 1.21 16.12 15.44
CA VAL A 79 0.24 17.06 16.03
C VAL A 79 -0.34 16.51 17.33
N LEU A 80 -0.68 15.22 17.38
CA LEU A 80 -1.19 14.58 18.60
C LEU A 80 -0.14 14.53 19.72
N ALA A 81 1.14 14.32 19.38
CA ALA A 81 2.24 14.41 20.34
C ALA A 81 2.38 15.82 20.91
N CYS A 82 2.31 16.88 20.08
CA CYS A 82 2.33 18.25 20.57
C CYS A 82 1.11 18.57 21.45
N LYS A 83 -0.08 18.02 21.14
CA LYS A 83 -1.28 18.11 21.98
C LYS A 83 -1.07 17.44 23.34
N ALA A 84 -0.47 16.26 23.36
CA ALA A 84 -0.14 15.52 24.60
C ALA A 84 0.91 16.25 25.45
N GLU A 85 1.85 16.95 24.81
CA GLU A 85 2.83 17.85 25.46
C GLU A 85 2.19 19.14 26.01
N GLY A 86 0.89 19.34 25.85
CA GLY A 86 0.16 20.53 26.34
C GLY A 86 0.34 21.78 25.47
N MET A 87 0.87 21.65 24.26
CA MET A 87 1.04 22.79 23.35
C MET A 87 -0.31 23.29 22.82
N THR A 88 -0.40 24.60 22.60
CA THR A 88 -1.54 25.21 21.89
C THR A 88 -1.48 24.92 20.39
N GLN A 89 -2.61 25.05 19.68
CA GLN A 89 -2.67 24.88 18.22
C GLN A 89 -1.72 25.86 17.49
N LYS A 90 -1.59 27.10 18.00
CA LYS A 90 -0.67 28.11 17.45
C LYS A 90 0.79 27.68 17.62
N GLN A 91 1.18 27.23 18.81
CA GLN A 91 2.53 26.72 19.06
C GLN A 91 2.85 25.50 18.21
N THR A 92 1.89 24.59 18.05
CA THR A 92 2.05 23.38 17.23
C THR A 92 2.19 23.71 15.75
N SER A 93 1.40 24.66 15.25
CA SER A 93 1.50 25.16 13.87
C SER A 93 2.89 25.74 13.58
N MET A 94 3.43 26.55 14.51
CA MET A 94 4.78 27.10 14.39
C MET A 94 5.86 26.03 14.52
N LYS A 95 5.76 25.12 15.50
CA LYS A 95 6.74 24.05 15.76
C LYS A 95 6.85 23.07 14.59
N LEU A 96 5.72 22.70 13.98
CA LEU A 96 5.66 21.70 12.92
C LEU A 96 5.68 22.30 11.50
N GLY A 97 5.73 23.63 11.36
CA GLY A 97 5.64 24.30 10.06
C GLY A 97 4.35 23.98 9.29
N MET A 98 3.25 23.73 10.01
CA MET A 98 1.97 23.31 9.42
C MET A 98 0.99 24.48 9.43
N ALA A 99 0.14 24.58 8.40
CA ALA A 99 -0.96 25.54 8.38
C ALA A 99 -1.90 25.32 9.58
N ALA A 100 -2.36 26.41 10.20
CA ALA A 100 -3.25 26.37 11.35
C ALA A 100 -4.54 25.56 11.08
N SER A 101 -5.06 25.61 9.85
CA SER A 101 -6.22 24.82 9.43
C SER A 101 -5.95 23.31 9.44
N THR A 102 -4.74 22.87 9.08
CA THR A 102 -4.33 21.47 9.14
C THR A 102 -4.19 21.00 10.58
N VAL A 103 -3.57 21.80 11.44
CA VAL A 103 -3.43 21.50 12.88
C VAL A 103 -4.81 21.41 13.54
N HIS A 104 -5.68 22.39 13.30
CA HIS A 104 -7.04 22.41 13.81
C HIS A 104 -7.84 21.17 13.38
N LYS A 105 -7.80 20.84 12.09
CA LYS A 105 -8.46 19.64 11.57
C LYS A 105 -7.95 18.39 12.27
N ILE A 106 -6.64 18.22 12.42
CA ILE A 106 -6.06 17.04 13.10
C ILE A 106 -6.43 16.97 14.57
N TRP A 107 -6.49 18.12 15.25
CA TRP A 107 -6.78 18.21 16.69
C TRP A 107 -8.18 17.76 17.09
N HIS A 108 -9.14 17.94 16.17
CA HIS A 108 -10.58 17.74 16.35
C HIS A 108 -11.15 16.60 15.51
N SER A 109 -10.34 15.95 14.69
CA SER A 109 -10.75 14.74 13.98
C SER A 109 -10.37 13.53 14.82
N ASP A 110 -11.33 12.63 15.04
CA ASP A 110 -11.05 11.31 15.60
C ASP A 110 -10.42 10.45 14.48
N PHE A 111 -9.09 10.34 14.51
CA PHE A 111 -8.30 9.47 13.64
C PHE A 111 -7.98 8.15 14.33
#